data_AF-A0A6V7LMZ2-F1
#
_entry.id   AF-A0A6V7LMZ2-F1
#
_cell.length_a   1.000
_cell.length_b   1.000
_cell.length_c   1.000
_cell.angle_alpha   90.00
_cell.angle_beta   90.00
_cell.angle_gamma   90.00
#
_symmetry.space_group_name_H-M   'P 1'
#
loop_
_entity.id
_entity.type
_entity.pdbx_description
1 polymer ?
#
loop_
_entity_poly.entity_id
_entity_poly.type
_entity_poly.pdbx_seq_one_letter_code
_entity_poly.pdbx_strand_id
1 'polypeptide(L)'
;LFLEKIRQHPQYNEVPTADKVKNKEMLKQIIPIAEELKKKLLEQYKLEAAEAIEQLKRQEQEELERLKRASEKRDEPPLPAVLPTSDFVGPSDFGNFVPVPTAAGGRPDAASLPHFDRSLKPAFPSHKFGLREIVVPSRMMTEFLKLSHSNTVSNKETCGILAGSLGHNQLFVTHLLIPQQSGSSDSCVTHNEEDIFDYQDQHNLITLGWIH
;
A
#
# COMPACT_ATOMS: atom_id res chain seq x y z
N LEU A 1 22.07 7.28 16.94
CA LEU A 1 22.74 6.59 18.06
C LEU A 1 22.99 7.59 19.19
N PHE A 2 22.60 7.29 20.42
CA PHE A 2 22.89 8.14 21.58
C PHE A 2 24.19 7.69 22.27
N LEU A 3 25.33 8.06 21.69
CA LEU A 3 26.66 7.77 22.25
C LEU A 3 26.82 8.32 23.68
N GLU A 4 26.07 9.36 24.03
CA GLU A 4 26.04 9.96 25.38
C GLU A 4 25.50 9.01 26.45
N LYS A 5 24.58 8.10 26.08
CA LYS A 5 23.98 7.14 27.02
C LYS A 5 24.93 6.00 27.41
N ILE A 6 25.98 5.76 26.61
CA ILE A 6 26.96 4.70 26.87
C ILE A 6 27.68 4.94 28.21
N ARG A 7 27.92 6.20 28.58
CA ARG A 7 28.59 6.58 29.83
C ARG A 7 27.72 6.38 31.07
N GLN A 8 26.42 6.19 30.88
CA GLN A 8 25.43 5.95 31.94
C GLN A 8 25.09 4.46 32.06
N HIS A 9 25.71 3.59 31.25
CA HIS A 9 25.41 2.17 31.25
C HIS A 9 25.97 1.48 32.50
N PRO A 10 25.22 0.58 33.17
CA PRO A 10 25.65 -0.09 34.40
C PRO A 10 27.00 -0.82 34.28
N GLN A 11 27.22 -1.48 33.14
CA GLN A 11 28.44 -2.24 32.84
C GLN A 11 29.57 -1.39 32.24
N TYR A 12 29.38 -0.08 32.06
CA TYR A 12 30.41 0.80 31.52
C TYR A 12 31.66 0.81 32.39
N ASN A 13 31.51 0.63 33.71
CA ASN A 13 32.63 0.62 34.64
C ASN A 13 33.46 -0.68 34.58
N GLU A 14 32.89 -1.78 34.10
CA GLU A 14 33.55 -3.09 33.98
C GLU A 14 34.56 -3.15 32.81
N VAL A 15 34.43 -2.25 31.83
CA VAL A 15 35.31 -2.20 30.67
C VAL A 15 36.71 -1.68 31.06
N PRO A 16 37.81 -2.32 30.59
CA PRO A 16 39.17 -1.86 30.85
C PRO A 16 39.41 -0.40 30.45
N THR A 17 40.20 0.31 31.25
CA THR A 17 40.51 1.74 31.03
C THR A 17 41.24 1.98 29.71
N ALA A 18 42.09 1.05 29.27
CA ALA A 18 42.79 1.12 27.99
C ALA A 18 41.82 1.15 26.79
N ASP A 19 40.75 0.34 26.82
CA ASP A 19 39.77 0.27 25.74
C ASP A 19 38.84 1.49 25.72
N LYS A 20 38.52 2.03 26.90
CA LYS A 20 37.79 3.31 27.03
C LYS A 20 38.53 4.47 26.36
N VAL A 21 39.85 4.53 26.52
CA VAL A 21 40.69 5.59 25.93
C VAL A 21 40.72 5.43 24.40
N LYS A 22 41.00 4.23 23.89
CA LYS A 22 40.99 3.94 22.45
C LYS A 22 39.64 4.27 21.80
N ASN A 23 38.54 3.84 22.41
CA ASN A 23 37.19 4.11 21.91
C ASN A 23 36.88 5.62 21.90
N LYS A 24 37.33 6.37 22.92
CA LYS A 24 37.16 7.83 22.97
C LYS A 24 37.94 8.55 21.86
N GLU A 25 39.18 8.12 21.59
CA GLU A 25 39.98 8.67 20.49
C GLU A 25 39.37 8.38 19.13
N MET A 26 38.94 7.14 18.92
CA MET A 26 38.28 6.72 17.68
C MET A 26 36.97 7.48 17.45
N LEU A 27 36.13 7.63 18.48
CA LEU A 27 34.90 8.43 18.39
C LEU A 27 35.19 9.90 18.06
N LYS A 28 36.25 10.49 18.63
CA LYS A 28 36.65 11.87 18.34
C LYS A 28 37.01 12.07 16.86
N GLN A 29 37.55 11.05 16.20
CA GLN A 29 37.88 11.10 14.77
C GLN A 29 36.66 10.78 13.88
N ILE A 30 35.83 9.82 14.27
CA ILE A 30 34.71 9.34 13.44
C ILE A 30 33.51 10.30 13.48
N ILE A 31 33.20 10.90 14.63
CA ILE A 31 32.05 11.82 14.77
C ILE A 31 32.04 12.93 13.71
N PRO A 32 33.12 13.71 13.50
CA PRO A 32 33.10 14.79 12.50
C PRO A 32 32.94 14.25 11.07
N ILE A 33 33.55 13.09 10.76
CA ILE A 33 33.41 12.43 9.46
C ILE A 33 31.95 12.01 9.23
N ALA A 34 31.31 11.43 10.24
CA ALA A 34 29.92 11.02 10.18
C ALA A 34 28.96 12.22 10.04
N GLU A 35 29.24 13.34 10.71
CA GLU A 35 28.48 14.59 10.56
C GLU A 35 28.62 15.18 9.16
N GLU A 36 29.82 15.17 8.58
CA GLU A 36 30.07 15.63 7.22
C GLU A 36 29.38 14.74 6.18
N LEU A 37 29.49 13.42 6.31
CA LEU A 37 28.79 12.45 5.46
C LEU A 37 27.28 12.64 5.55
N LYS A 38 26.73 12.78 6.76
CA LYS A 38 25.31 13.05 6.96
C LYS A 38 24.87 14.32 6.23
N LYS A 39 25.68 15.38 6.27
CA LYS A 39 25.38 16.63 5.57
C LYS A 39 25.35 16.42 4.05
N LYS A 40 26.36 15.74 3.49
CA LYS A 40 26.45 15.43 2.06
C LYS A 40 25.29 14.57 1.57
N LEU A 41 24.97 13.47 2.28
CA LEU A 41 23.85 12.60 1.92
C LEU A 41 22.52 13.35 2.00
N LEU A 42 22.32 14.17 3.02
CA LEU A 42 21.08 14.94 3.17
C LEU A 42 20.88 15.93 2.02
N GLU A 43 21.95 16.58 1.56
CA GLU A 43 21.90 17.50 0.44
C GLU A 43 21.60 16.78 -0.88
N GLN A 44 22.24 15.64 -1.11
CA GLN A 44 21.97 14.78 -2.27
C GLN A 44 20.50 14.31 -2.30
N TYR A 45 19.98 13.76 -1.20
CA TYR A 45 18.59 13.31 -1.16
C TYR A 45 17.58 14.44 -1.34
N LYS A 46 17.88 15.66 -0.88
CA LYS A 46 17.03 16.83 -1.11
C LYS A 46 16.99 17.22 -2.58
N LEU A 47 18.13 17.16 -3.27
CA LEU A 47 18.22 17.45 -4.69
C LEU A 47 17.43 16.41 -5.49
N GLU A 48 17.69 15.13 -5.25
CA GLU A 48 16.98 14.02 -5.90
C GLU A 48 15.46 14.09 -5.66
N ALA A 49 15.03 14.41 -4.43
CA ALA A 49 13.61 14.59 -4.12
C ALA A 49 12.98 15.77 -4.87
N ALA A 50 13.69 16.89 -5.02
CA ALA A 50 13.20 18.03 -5.78
C ALA A 50 13.03 17.70 -7.27
N GLU A 51 14.01 17.00 -7.86
CA GLU A 51 13.94 16.52 -9.24
C GLU A 51 12.78 15.54 -9.44
N ALA A 52 12.58 14.59 -8.53
CA ALA A 52 11.47 13.64 -8.60
C ALA A 52 10.10 14.34 -8.51
N ILE A 53 9.97 15.34 -7.62
CA ILE A 53 8.73 16.14 -7.52
C ILE A 53 8.47 16.92 -8.81
N GLU A 54 9.51 17.49 -9.43
CA GLU A 54 9.35 18.20 -10.70
C GLU A 54 8.94 17.24 -11.83
N GLN A 55 9.58 16.08 -11.93
CA GLN A 55 9.24 15.05 -12.91
C GLN A 55 7.79 14.60 -12.77
N LEU A 56 7.33 14.35 -11.53
CA LEU A 56 5.96 13.93 -11.26
C LEU A 56 4.94 15.01 -11.65
N LYS A 57 5.24 16.29 -11.35
CA LYS A 57 4.40 17.42 -11.80
C LYS A 57 4.35 17.55 -13.32
N ARG A 58 5.48 17.30 -14.01
CA ARG A 58 5.55 17.34 -15.47
C ARG A 58 4.69 16.24 -16.09
N GLN A 59 4.79 15.01 -15.56
CA GLN A 59 3.96 13.89 -16.00
C GLN A 59 2.46 14.17 -15.77
N GLU A 60 2.08 14.69 -14.60
CA GLU A 60 0.70 15.05 -14.29
C GLU A 60 0.16 16.14 -15.24
N GLN A 61 0.97 17.15 -15.56
CA GLN A 61 0.60 18.19 -16.53
C GLN A 61 0.40 17.62 -17.94
N GLU A 62 1.30 16.76 -18.39
CA GLU A 62 1.19 16.09 -19.70
C GLU A 62 -0.06 15.20 -19.79
N GLU A 63 -0.37 14.44 -18.73
CA GLU A 63 -1.58 13.64 -18.66
C GLU A 63 -2.85 14.50 -18.66
N LEU A 64 -2.87 15.58 -17.88
CA LEU A 64 -4.01 16.50 -17.83
C LEU A 64 -4.23 17.18 -19.18
N GLU A 65 -3.16 17.57 -19.88
CA GLU A 65 -3.26 18.13 -21.24
C GLU A 65 -3.78 17.09 -22.25
N ARG A 66 -3.33 15.83 -22.15
CA ARG A 66 -3.87 14.73 -22.97
C ARG A 66 -5.36 14.51 -22.72
N LEU A 67 -5.80 14.50 -21.46
CA LEU A 67 -7.21 14.38 -21.10
C LEU A 67 -8.04 15.56 -21.61
N LYS A 68 -7.55 16.79 -21.47
CA LYS A 68 -8.21 17.99 -22.00
C LYS A 68 -8.37 17.92 -23.52
N ARG A 69 -7.30 17.60 -24.26
CA ARG A 69 -7.37 17.41 -25.73
C ARG A 69 -8.32 16.28 -26.13
N ALA A 70 -8.38 15.20 -25.34
CA ALA A 70 -9.32 14.10 -25.59
C ALA A 70 -10.78 14.49 -25.32
N SER A 71 -11.03 15.37 -24.34
CA SER A 71 -12.35 15.94 -24.06
C SER A 71 -12.77 16.92 -25.16
N GLU A 72 -11.88 17.84 -25.56
CA GLU A 72 -12.17 18.83 -26.62
C GLU A 72 -12.47 18.16 -27.97
N LYS A 73 -11.80 17.05 -28.30
CA LYS A 73 -12.12 16.25 -29.49
C LYS A 73 -13.47 15.52 -29.43
N ARG A 74 -14.08 15.35 -28.25
CA ARG A 74 -15.41 14.74 -28.10
C ARG A 74 -16.56 15.74 -28.23
N ASP A 75 -16.28 17.04 -28.12
CA ASP A 75 -17.26 18.12 -28.22
C ASP A 75 -17.35 18.74 -29.64
N GLU A 76 -16.66 18.18 -30.64
CA GLU A 76 -16.82 18.58 -32.05
C GLU A 76 -18.17 18.04 -32.60
N PRO A 77 -19.12 18.92 -32.99
CA PRO A 77 -20.44 18.47 -33.45
C PRO A 77 -20.31 17.70 -34.78
N PRO A 78 -20.98 16.56 -34.95
CA PRO A 78 -20.94 15.83 -36.21
C PRO A 78 -21.61 16.68 -37.31
N LEU A 79 -20.89 16.89 -38.40
CA LEU A 79 -21.37 17.48 -39.66
C LEU A 79 -22.67 16.77 -40.11
N PRO A 80 -23.62 17.49 -40.72
CA PRO A 80 -24.93 16.94 -41.04
C PRO A 80 -24.83 15.87 -42.14
N ALA A 81 -25.18 14.64 -41.79
CA ALA A 81 -25.37 13.55 -42.74
C ALA A 81 -26.66 13.79 -43.55
N VAL A 82 -26.49 14.09 -44.83
CA VAL A 82 -27.54 14.01 -45.84
C VAL A 82 -27.93 12.55 -46.01
N LEU A 83 -29.20 12.20 -45.78
CA LEU A 83 -29.80 10.96 -46.26
C LEU A 83 -31.10 11.24 -47.03
N PRO A 84 -31.41 10.43 -48.06
CA PRO A 84 -32.34 10.78 -49.11
C PRO A 84 -33.79 10.47 -48.75
N THR A 85 -34.66 11.20 -49.44
CA THR A 85 -36.12 11.11 -49.50
C THR A 85 -36.65 9.73 -49.87
N SER A 86 -37.68 9.27 -49.16
CA SER A 86 -38.75 8.46 -49.77
C SER A 86 -40.04 8.62 -48.97
N ASP A 87 -41.08 9.01 -49.70
CA ASP A 87 -42.44 9.29 -49.28
C ASP A 87 -43.13 8.09 -48.60
N PHE A 88 -43.89 8.35 -47.53
CA PHE A 88 -45.13 7.61 -47.29
C PHE A 88 -46.11 8.43 -46.42
N VAL A 89 -47.29 8.68 -46.99
CA VAL A 89 -48.41 9.44 -46.42
C VAL A 89 -49.36 8.50 -45.69
N GLY A 90 -49.84 8.89 -44.51
CA GLY A 90 -50.92 8.23 -43.78
C GLY A 90 -51.46 9.13 -42.66
N PRO A 91 -52.75 9.55 -42.67
CA PRO A 91 -53.25 10.66 -41.84
C PRO A 91 -54.12 10.22 -40.63
N SER A 92 -54.56 11.23 -39.85
CA SER A 92 -55.65 11.26 -38.85
C SER A 92 -55.39 10.57 -37.51
N ASP A 93 -55.83 11.02 -36.33
CA ASP A 93 -56.50 12.21 -35.79
C ASP A 93 -56.58 11.96 -34.25
N PHE A 94 -57.13 12.88 -33.46
CA PHE A 94 -57.47 12.82 -32.02
C PHE A 94 -56.48 13.43 -31.01
N GLY A 95 -56.59 14.76 -30.84
CA GLY A 95 -57.41 15.27 -29.74
C GLY A 95 -56.79 15.43 -28.34
N ASN A 96 -56.55 16.71 -28.01
CA ASN A 96 -56.98 17.41 -26.78
C ASN A 96 -56.12 17.48 -25.49
N PHE A 97 -55.64 18.72 -25.25
CA PHE A 97 -55.72 19.55 -24.02
C PHE A 97 -55.02 19.18 -22.68
N VAL A 98 -53.86 19.84 -22.46
CA VAL A 98 -53.35 20.66 -21.31
C VAL A 98 -54.42 20.97 -20.21
N PRO A 99 -54.12 21.10 -18.87
CA PRO A 99 -53.03 21.95 -18.38
C PRO A 99 -52.31 21.70 -17.04
N VAL A 100 -51.15 22.37 -16.96
CA VAL A 100 -50.35 22.77 -15.80
C VAL A 100 -51.15 23.62 -14.81
N PRO A 101 -50.81 23.60 -13.51
CA PRO A 101 -50.81 24.83 -12.71
C PRO A 101 -49.48 25.12 -12.04
N THR A 102 -49.15 26.41 -12.04
CA THR A 102 -47.95 27.06 -11.51
C THR A 102 -48.29 27.82 -10.21
N ALA A 103 -47.26 28.05 -9.37
CA ALA A 103 -47.11 29.13 -8.38
C ALA A 103 -47.84 28.94 -7.01
N ALA A 104 -47.33 29.33 -5.84
CA ALA A 104 -46.13 30.04 -5.38
C ALA A 104 -46.05 29.99 -3.83
N GLY A 105 -44.86 30.18 -3.25
CA GLY A 105 -44.66 30.97 -2.00
C GLY A 105 -44.14 30.25 -0.75
N GLY A 106 -42.87 30.49 -0.39
CA GLY A 106 -42.29 30.18 0.94
C GLY A 106 -40.80 30.57 1.05
N ARG A 107 -40.48 31.44 2.01
CA ARG A 107 -39.23 32.21 2.24
C ARG A 107 -37.95 31.37 2.55
N PRO A 108 -36.74 31.98 2.45
CA PRO A 108 -35.47 31.29 2.57
C PRO A 108 -35.07 31.13 4.04
N ASP A 109 -34.62 29.94 4.42
CA ASP A 109 -33.98 29.75 5.72
C ASP A 109 -32.79 28.79 5.63
N ALA A 110 -31.73 29.21 6.33
CA ALA A 110 -30.52 28.53 6.76
C ALA A 110 -30.00 27.30 5.98
N ALA A 111 -28.81 27.50 5.40
CA ALA A 111 -27.79 26.51 5.04
C ALA A 111 -27.95 25.14 5.72
N SER A 112 -28.55 24.19 5.01
CA SER A 112 -28.32 22.76 5.25
C SER A 112 -27.27 22.30 4.25
N LEU A 113 -26.14 21.84 4.79
CA LEU A 113 -25.15 21.05 4.06
C LEU A 113 -25.86 19.92 3.30
N PRO A 114 -25.42 19.55 2.08
CA PRO A 114 -26.07 18.49 1.32
C PRO A 114 -26.11 17.20 2.17
N HIS A 115 -27.32 16.79 2.56
CA HIS A 115 -27.56 15.52 3.23
C HIS A 115 -27.45 14.43 2.18
N PHE A 116 -26.24 13.88 2.05
CA PHE A 116 -26.01 12.72 1.21
C PHE A 116 -26.74 11.52 1.80
N ASP A 117 -27.82 11.10 1.15
CA ASP A 117 -28.46 9.83 1.44
C ASP A 117 -27.48 8.68 1.11
N ARG A 118 -27.04 7.99 2.17
CA ARG A 118 -26.09 6.87 2.10
C ARG A 118 -26.79 5.52 1.90
N SER A 119 -28.12 5.51 1.75
CA SER A 119 -28.93 4.29 1.58
C SER A 119 -28.61 3.52 0.28
N LEU A 120 -28.04 4.21 -0.72
CA LEU A 120 -27.64 3.62 -2.01
C LEU A 120 -26.15 3.28 -2.09
N LYS A 121 -25.38 3.44 -1.00
CA LYS A 121 -23.96 3.08 -1.03
C LYS A 121 -23.84 1.54 -0.99
N PRO A 122 -23.16 0.90 -1.95
CA PRO A 122 -22.94 -0.54 -1.89
C PRO A 122 -22.23 -0.86 -0.58
N ALA A 123 -22.92 -1.55 0.32
CA ALA A 123 -22.32 -2.07 1.53
C ALA A 123 -21.41 -3.23 1.10
N PHE A 124 -20.15 -2.93 0.84
CA PHE A 124 -19.11 -3.94 1.00
C PHE A 124 -19.28 -4.52 2.41
N PRO A 125 -19.23 -5.85 2.60
CA PRO A 125 -19.35 -6.45 3.91
C PRO A 125 -18.32 -5.78 4.81
N SER A 126 -18.82 -4.86 5.62
CA SER A 126 -18.05 -4.09 6.58
C SER A 126 -17.71 -5.10 7.66
N HIS A 127 -16.57 -5.77 7.52
CA HIS A 127 -15.91 -6.38 8.65
C HIS A 127 -15.79 -5.27 9.69
N LYS A 128 -16.43 -5.45 10.84
CA LYS A 128 -16.69 -4.43 11.88
C LYS A 128 -15.44 -3.71 12.44
N PHE A 129 -14.26 -4.00 11.89
CA PHE A 129 -12.94 -3.51 12.28
C PHE A 129 -12.07 -3.03 11.10
N GLY A 130 -12.56 -3.02 9.86
CA GLY A 130 -11.77 -2.60 8.68
C GLY A 130 -10.64 -3.55 8.28
N LEU A 131 -10.55 -4.73 8.89
CA LEU A 131 -9.58 -5.78 8.53
C LEU A 131 -10.20 -6.75 7.53
N ARG A 132 -9.38 -7.17 6.56
CA ARG A 132 -9.75 -8.22 5.60
C ARG A 132 -9.67 -9.59 6.27
N GLU A 133 -10.58 -10.49 5.90
CA GLU A 133 -10.53 -11.88 6.34
C GLU A 133 -9.33 -12.61 5.72
N ILE A 134 -8.69 -13.50 6.49
CA ILE A 134 -7.62 -14.40 6.04
C ILE A 134 -8.13 -15.83 6.09
N VAL A 135 -8.03 -16.55 4.97
CA VAL A 135 -8.32 -17.98 4.87
C VAL A 135 -7.00 -18.75 4.90
N VAL A 136 -6.87 -19.64 5.89
CA VAL A 136 -5.70 -20.51 6.07
C VAL A 136 -6.10 -21.97 5.80
N PRO A 137 -5.42 -22.70 4.90
CA PRO A 137 -5.70 -24.11 4.66
C PRO A 137 -5.49 -24.96 5.93
N SER A 138 -6.45 -25.83 6.24
CA SER A 138 -6.41 -26.65 7.47
C SER A 138 -5.19 -27.59 7.54
N ARG A 139 -4.68 -28.04 6.39
CA ARG A 139 -3.50 -28.92 6.30
C ARG A 139 -2.18 -28.19 6.55
N MET A 140 -2.15 -26.86 6.45
CA MET A 140 -0.91 -26.07 6.53
C MET A 140 -0.19 -26.24 7.88
N MET A 141 -0.94 -26.25 8.99
CA MET A 141 -0.38 -26.44 10.33
C MET A 141 0.26 -27.82 10.47
N THR A 142 -0.38 -28.86 9.95
CA THR A 142 0.13 -30.24 10.01
C THR A 142 1.39 -30.42 9.17
N GLU A 143 1.43 -29.83 7.97
CA GLU A 143 2.63 -29.86 7.13
C GLU A 143 3.78 -29.05 7.75
N PHE A 144 3.50 -27.90 8.36
CA PHE A 144 4.51 -27.13 9.09
C PHE A 144 5.12 -27.94 10.23
N LEU A 145 4.28 -28.53 11.10
CA LEU A 145 4.75 -29.36 12.22
C LEU A 145 5.56 -30.57 11.75
N LYS A 146 5.24 -31.12 10.58
CA LYS A 146 6.01 -32.22 9.98
C LYS A 146 7.39 -31.76 9.50
N LEU A 147 7.47 -30.59 8.88
CA LEU A 147 8.74 -30.00 8.40
C LEU A 147 9.64 -29.56 9.55
N SER A 148 9.07 -29.01 10.63
CA SER A 148 9.83 -28.55 11.80
C SER A 148 10.19 -29.67 12.79
N HIS A 149 9.62 -30.87 12.62
CA HIS A 149 9.71 -31.96 13.60
C HIS A 149 11.15 -32.28 14.05
N SER A 150 12.10 -32.38 13.12
CA SER A 150 13.50 -32.67 13.46
C SER A 150 14.14 -31.59 14.34
N ASN A 151 13.77 -30.33 14.11
CA ASN A 151 14.24 -29.20 14.88
C ASN A 151 13.54 -29.15 16.25
N THR A 152 12.23 -29.41 16.29
CA THR A 152 11.46 -29.49 17.55
C THR A 152 12.01 -30.56 18.49
N VAL A 153 12.34 -31.76 17.98
CA VAL A 153 12.96 -32.83 18.78
C VAL A 153 14.36 -32.42 19.27
N SER A 154 15.05 -31.56 18.53
CA SER A 154 16.37 -31.02 18.89
C SER A 154 16.28 -29.75 19.76
N ASN A 155 15.09 -29.40 20.26
CA ASN A 155 14.83 -28.16 21.00
C ASN A 155 15.30 -26.90 20.24
N LYS A 156 14.98 -26.84 18.95
CA LYS A 156 15.25 -25.71 18.06
C LYS A 156 13.96 -25.22 17.43
N GLU A 157 13.73 -23.91 17.52
CA GLU A 157 12.63 -23.24 16.82
C GLU A 157 12.85 -23.28 15.31
N THR A 158 11.76 -23.21 14.55
CA THR A 158 11.76 -23.18 13.08
C THR A 158 10.70 -22.21 12.65
N CYS A 159 11.02 -21.32 11.73
CA CYS A 159 10.14 -20.30 11.23
C CYS A 159 9.73 -20.56 9.78
N GLY A 160 8.50 -20.21 9.46
CA GLY A 160 7.93 -20.26 8.12
C GLY A 160 7.19 -18.97 7.81
N ILE A 161 7.20 -18.58 6.55
CA ILE A 161 6.50 -17.40 6.04
C ILE A 161 5.21 -17.85 5.36
N LEU A 162 4.10 -17.24 5.76
CA LEU A 162 2.80 -17.47 5.16
C LEU A 162 2.63 -16.51 3.98
N ALA A 163 2.66 -17.05 2.77
CA ALA A 163 2.56 -16.30 1.53
C ALA A 163 1.28 -16.68 0.78
N GLY A 164 0.72 -15.71 0.06
CA GLY A 164 -0.60 -15.90 -0.52
C GLY A 164 -1.02 -14.82 -1.50
N SER A 165 -2.32 -14.74 -1.74
CA SER A 165 -2.90 -13.79 -2.71
C SER A 165 -4.14 -13.13 -2.14
N LEU A 166 -4.46 -11.93 -2.64
CA LEU A 166 -5.69 -11.21 -2.34
C LEU A 166 -6.72 -11.46 -3.46
N GLY A 167 -7.92 -11.91 -3.11
CA GLY A 167 -9.04 -12.07 -4.05
C GLY A 167 -10.37 -11.78 -3.37
N HIS A 168 -11.30 -11.11 -4.06
CA HIS A 168 -12.64 -10.80 -3.52
C HIS A 168 -12.62 -10.13 -2.14
N ASN A 169 -11.65 -9.24 -1.89
CA ASN A 169 -11.43 -8.58 -0.59
C ASN A 169 -11.08 -9.54 0.58
N GLN A 170 -10.64 -10.76 0.26
CA GLN A 170 -10.21 -11.80 1.20
C GLN A 170 -8.77 -12.23 0.87
N LEU A 171 -7.98 -12.48 1.91
CA LEU A 171 -6.60 -12.91 1.81
C LEU A 171 -6.57 -14.44 1.89
N PHE A 172 -5.93 -15.09 0.93
CA PHE A 172 -5.81 -16.54 0.89
C PHE A 172 -4.36 -16.93 1.09
N VAL A 173 -4.07 -17.70 2.15
CA VAL A 173 -2.75 -18.30 2.33
C VAL A 173 -2.67 -19.52 1.42
N THR A 174 -1.72 -19.51 0.48
CA THR A 174 -1.57 -20.59 -0.51
C THR A 174 -0.22 -21.29 -0.41
N HIS A 175 0.81 -20.60 0.11
CA HIS A 175 2.18 -21.08 0.19
C HIS A 175 2.71 -20.97 1.62
N LEU A 176 3.44 -21.99 2.05
CA LEU A 176 4.25 -22.00 3.26
C LEU A 176 5.71 -22.04 2.82
N LEU A 177 6.42 -20.92 2.98
CA LEU A 177 7.82 -20.80 2.61
C LEU A 177 8.67 -21.07 3.85
N ILE A 178 9.53 -22.10 3.80
CA ILE A 178 10.50 -22.38 4.86
C ILE A 178 11.86 -21.85 4.40
N PRO A 179 12.27 -20.67 4.86
CA PRO A 179 13.54 -20.09 4.43
C PRO A 179 14.72 -20.85 5.01
N GLN A 180 15.89 -20.60 4.44
CA GLN A 180 17.13 -20.94 5.10
C GLN A 180 17.18 -20.19 6.44
N GLN A 181 17.56 -20.88 7.51
CA GLN A 181 17.41 -20.33 8.86
C GLN A 181 18.31 -21.05 9.87
N SER A 182 18.50 -20.42 11.02
CA SER A 182 19.14 -21.01 12.21
C SER A 182 18.27 -20.76 13.44
N GLY A 183 17.94 -21.83 14.17
CA GLY A 183 17.12 -21.77 15.38
C GLY A 183 17.90 -22.12 16.65
N SER A 184 17.62 -21.38 17.73
CA SER A 184 17.87 -21.76 19.13
C SER A 184 16.60 -22.31 19.77
N SER A 185 16.61 -22.56 21.07
CA SER A 185 15.44 -23.04 21.82
C SER A 185 14.33 -22.00 22.04
N ASP A 186 14.62 -20.74 21.72
CA ASP A 186 13.79 -19.56 22.05
C ASP A 186 13.82 -18.48 20.95
N SER A 187 14.47 -18.76 19.82
CA SER A 187 14.51 -17.86 18.68
C SER A 187 14.81 -18.58 17.37
N CYS A 188 14.39 -18.00 16.26
CA CYS A 188 14.80 -18.36 14.92
C CYS A 188 15.33 -17.12 14.19
N VAL A 189 16.31 -17.31 13.31
CA VAL A 189 16.84 -16.26 12.44
C VAL A 189 16.80 -16.77 11.01
N THR A 190 16.10 -16.07 10.14
CA THR A 190 16.10 -16.31 8.70
C THR A 190 17.40 -15.82 8.08
N HIS A 191 17.79 -16.46 6.98
CA HIS A 191 18.94 -16.09 6.17
C HIS A 191 18.50 -16.06 4.71
N ASN A 192 19.21 -15.28 3.89
CA ASN A 192 18.98 -15.18 2.45
C ASN A 192 17.56 -14.68 2.10
N GLU A 193 17.11 -13.62 2.75
CA GLU A 193 15.78 -13.03 2.53
C GLU A 193 15.53 -12.57 1.08
N GLU A 194 16.59 -12.32 0.31
CA GLU A 194 16.52 -12.01 -1.11
C GLU A 194 15.89 -13.13 -1.93
N ASP A 195 16.20 -14.40 -1.64
CA ASP A 195 15.63 -15.54 -2.39
C ASP A 195 14.14 -15.67 -2.13
N ILE A 196 13.73 -15.35 -0.90
CA ILE A 196 12.32 -15.35 -0.50
C ILE A 196 11.59 -14.25 -1.27
N PHE A 197 12.18 -13.05 -1.31
CA PHE A 197 11.62 -11.91 -2.04
C PHE A 197 11.48 -12.23 -3.53
N ASP A 198 12.54 -12.76 -4.16
CA ASP A 198 12.54 -13.12 -5.57
C ASP A 198 11.50 -14.19 -5.88
N TYR A 199 11.37 -15.21 -5.03
CA TYR A 199 10.33 -16.23 -5.17
C TYR A 199 8.92 -15.64 -5.02
N GLN A 200 8.71 -14.76 -4.03
CA GLN A 200 7.42 -14.12 -3.83
C GLN A 200 7.03 -13.22 -5.01
N ASP A 201 7.95 -12.42 -5.54
CA ASP A 201 7.72 -11.52 -6.67
C ASP A 201 7.40 -12.31 -7.96
N GLN A 202 8.20 -13.32 -8.29
CA GLN A 202 7.98 -14.18 -9.46
C GLN A 202 6.61 -14.87 -9.44
N HIS A 203 6.12 -15.22 -8.26
CA HIS A 203 4.85 -15.90 -8.07
C HIS A 203 3.68 -14.96 -7.71
N ASN A 204 3.90 -13.64 -7.70
CA ASN A 204 2.92 -12.62 -7.28
C ASN A 204 2.30 -12.91 -5.91
N LEU A 205 3.12 -13.36 -4.96
CA LEU A 205 2.71 -13.69 -3.61
C LEU A 205 2.91 -12.50 -2.67
N ILE A 206 1.92 -12.24 -1.83
CA ILE A 206 2.01 -11.28 -0.74
C ILE A 206 2.31 -12.00 0.58
N THR A 207 3.13 -11.38 1.42
CA THR A 207 3.37 -11.84 2.80
C THR A 207 2.13 -11.57 3.65
N LEU A 208 1.56 -12.64 4.21
CA LEU A 208 0.35 -12.59 5.05
C LEU A 208 0.66 -12.77 6.54
N GLY A 209 1.83 -13.33 6.85
CA GLY A 209 2.26 -13.54 8.23
C GLY A 209 3.42 -14.52 8.31
N TRP A 210 3.64 -15.04 9.51
CA TRP A 210 4.69 -16.01 9.80
C TRP A 210 4.20 -16.99 10.88
N ILE A 211 4.84 -18.15 10.94
CA ILE A 211 4.60 -19.23 11.89
C ILE A 211 5.95 -19.68 12.46
N HIS A 212 6.02 -20.00 13.75
CA HIS A 212 7.20 -20.57 14.40
C HIS A 212 6.83 -21.64 15.41
#